data_AF-A0A836UBK1-F1
#
_entry.id   AF-A0A836UBK1-F1
#
_cell.length_a   1.000
_cell.length_b   1.000
_cell.length_c   1.000
_cell.angle_alpha   90.00
_cell.angle_beta   90.00
_cell.angle_gamma   90.00
#
_symmetry.space_group_name_H-M   'P 1'
#
loop_
_entity.id
_entity.type
_entity.pdbx_description
1 polymer ?
#
loop_
_entity_poly.entity_id
_entity_poly.type
_entity_poly.pdbx_seq_one_letter_code
_entity_poly.pdbx_strand_id
1 'polypeptide(L)'
;MNRVPDEFIRVSTVSLLRFTEQVGCAVGLSQERAGELARLLSDHGCRGVFSHGTAGLLSYAKLLRDGQVNPDPQVAIVSETPTSALVDGDGGLGYFNQRQFAELAPTLVLRCFAMGQVWQSWVAC
;
A
#
# COMPACT_ATOMS: atom_id res chain seq x y z
N MET A 1 6.67 -18.53 4.66
CA MET A 1 5.82 -17.31 4.56
C MET A 1 5.79 -16.74 3.14
N ASN A 2 6.80 -16.97 2.29
CA ASN A 2 6.70 -16.76 0.84
C ASN A 2 7.23 -18.01 0.14
N ARG A 3 6.39 -19.03 0.00
CA ARG A 3 6.70 -20.24 -0.77
C ARG A 3 5.67 -20.37 -1.88
N VAL A 4 6.13 -20.75 -3.06
CA VAL A 4 5.21 -21.07 -4.15
C VAL A 4 4.38 -22.28 -3.70
N PRO A 5 3.05 -22.23 -3.74
CA PRO A 5 2.21 -23.37 -3.43
C PRO A 5 2.47 -24.53 -4.41
N ASP A 6 2.26 -25.77 -3.95
CA ASP A 6 2.35 -26.94 -4.83
C ASP A 6 1.23 -26.96 -5.89
N GLU A 7 0.08 -26.37 -5.55
CA GLU A 7 -1.07 -26.16 -6.43
C GLU A 7 -1.28 -24.67 -6.71
N PHE A 8 -1.23 -24.27 -7.98
CA PHE A 8 -1.43 -22.88 -8.39
C PHE A 8 -2.00 -22.77 -9.80
N ILE A 9 -2.70 -21.66 -10.05
CA ILE A 9 -3.07 -21.23 -11.39
C ILE A 9 -2.12 -20.13 -11.86
N ARG A 10 -1.69 -20.20 -13.12
CA ARG A 10 -0.93 -19.11 -13.72
C ARG A 10 -1.90 -18.06 -14.24
N VAL A 11 -1.76 -16.85 -13.75
CA VAL A 11 -2.51 -15.67 -14.21
C VAL A 11 -1.51 -14.71 -14.83
N SER A 12 -1.84 -14.14 -16.00
CA SER A 12 -0.99 -13.14 -16.62
C SER A 12 -0.99 -11.85 -15.77
N THR A 13 0.16 -11.18 -15.71
CA THR A 13 0.28 -9.90 -14.99
C THR A 13 -0.71 -8.86 -15.51
N VAL A 14 -0.97 -8.84 -16.83
CA VAL A 14 -1.94 -7.93 -17.44
C VAL A 14 -3.36 -8.17 -16.91
N SER A 15 -3.79 -9.43 -16.81
CA SER A 15 -5.11 -9.76 -16.27
C SER A 15 -5.19 -9.41 -14.78
N LEU A 16 -4.11 -9.67 -14.01
CA LEU A 16 -4.07 -9.37 -12.59
C LEU A 16 -4.12 -7.86 -12.30
N LEU A 17 -3.40 -7.07 -13.09
CA LEU A 17 -3.43 -5.61 -13.03
C LEU A 17 -4.84 -5.09 -13.28
N ARG A 18 -5.45 -5.50 -14.40
CA ARG A 18 -6.81 -5.06 -14.78
C ARG A 18 -7.84 -5.44 -13.71
N PHE A 19 -7.80 -6.67 -13.21
CA PHE A 19 -8.72 -7.12 -12.17
C PHE A 19 -8.58 -6.30 -10.89
N THR A 20 -7.34 -6.07 -10.44
CA THR A 20 -7.08 -5.33 -9.21
C THR A 20 -7.50 -3.86 -9.32
N GLU A 21 -7.25 -3.23 -10.47
CA GLU A 21 -7.70 -1.87 -10.77
C GLU A 21 -9.23 -1.76 -10.78
N GLN A 22 -9.92 -2.71 -11.43
CA GLN A 22 -11.39 -2.76 -11.43
C GLN A 22 -11.97 -2.90 -10.02
N VAL A 23 -11.39 -3.75 -9.18
CA VAL A 23 -11.79 -3.89 -7.78
C VAL A 23 -11.57 -2.59 -7.03
N GLY A 24 -10.42 -1.94 -7.20
CA GLY A 24 -10.09 -0.66 -6.57
C GLY A 24 -11.09 0.45 -6.92
N CYS A 25 -11.40 0.62 -8.20
CA CYS A 25 -12.40 1.60 -8.65
C CYS A 25 -13.79 1.28 -8.10
N ALA A 26 -14.17 0.00 -8.06
CA ALA A 26 -15.48 -0.43 -7.55
C ALA A 26 -15.68 -0.14 -6.05
N VAL A 27 -14.60 -0.01 -5.27
CA VAL A 27 -14.64 0.33 -3.84
C VAL A 27 -14.29 1.79 -3.55
N GLY A 28 -14.30 2.66 -4.56
CA GLY A 28 -14.22 4.11 -4.39
C GLY A 28 -12.83 4.73 -4.53
N LEU A 29 -11.81 3.97 -4.98
CA LEU A 29 -10.53 4.58 -5.36
C LEU A 29 -10.66 5.34 -6.69
N SER A 30 -9.89 6.42 -6.84
CA SER A 30 -9.69 7.05 -8.15
C SER A 30 -8.99 6.09 -9.11
N GLN A 31 -9.12 6.30 -10.43
CA GLN A 31 -8.45 5.48 -11.43
C GLN A 31 -6.92 5.42 -11.19
N GLU A 32 -6.33 6.55 -10.81
CA GLU A 32 -4.90 6.65 -10.50
C GLU A 32 -4.52 5.78 -9.30
N ARG A 33 -5.25 5.90 -8.18
CA ARG A 33 -5.00 5.12 -6.96
C ARG A 33 -5.26 3.63 -7.16
N ALA A 34 -6.30 3.28 -7.90
CA ALA A 34 -6.59 1.89 -8.24
C ALA A 34 -5.46 1.30 -9.11
N GLY A 35 -4.95 2.06 -10.08
CA GLY A 35 -3.81 1.66 -10.91
C GLY A 35 -2.51 1.52 -10.11
N GLU A 36 -2.26 2.43 -9.17
CA GLU A 36 -1.12 2.34 -8.24
C GLU A 36 -1.18 1.08 -7.37
N LEU A 37 -2.32 0.83 -6.73
CA LEU A 37 -2.55 -0.38 -5.91
C LEU A 37 -2.36 -1.65 -6.74
N ALA A 38 -2.92 -1.68 -7.96
CA ALA A 38 -2.78 -2.81 -8.87
C ALA A 38 -1.32 -3.13 -9.20
N ARG A 39 -0.53 -2.09 -9.49
CA ARG A 39 0.91 -2.25 -9.78
C ARG A 39 1.67 -2.79 -8.56
N LEU A 40 1.48 -2.20 -7.39
CA LEU A 40 2.19 -2.59 -6.17
C LEU A 40 1.89 -4.05 -5.78
N LEU A 41 0.61 -4.44 -5.74
CA LEU A 41 0.23 -5.80 -5.37
C LEU A 41 0.68 -6.84 -6.41
N SER A 42 0.66 -6.48 -7.70
CA SER A 42 1.13 -7.39 -8.77
C SER A 42 2.66 -7.54 -8.76
N ASP A 43 3.40 -6.46 -8.52
CA ASP A 43 4.87 -6.47 -8.44
C ASP A 43 5.35 -7.35 -7.27
N HIS A 44 4.70 -7.27 -6.11
CA HIS A 44 4.95 -8.18 -4.99
C HIS A 44 4.77 -9.65 -5.38
N GLY A 45 3.70 -9.98 -6.12
CA GLY A 45 3.48 -11.32 -6.66
C GLY A 45 4.59 -11.77 -7.61
N CYS A 46 5.01 -10.91 -8.55
CA CYS A 46 6.08 -11.20 -9.50
C CYS A 46 7.45 -11.38 -8.82
N ARG A 47 7.69 -10.73 -7.68
CA ARG A 47 8.91 -10.87 -6.87
C ARG A 47 8.86 -12.04 -5.88
N GLY A 48 7.78 -12.83 -5.88
CA GLY A 48 7.60 -13.95 -4.97
C GLY A 48 7.23 -13.56 -3.54
N VAL A 49 6.83 -12.30 -3.29
CA VAL A 49 6.39 -11.78 -2.00
C VAL A 49 4.86 -11.90 -1.90
N PHE A 50 4.37 -13.13 -1.88
CA PHE A 50 2.94 -13.42 -1.94
C PHE A 50 2.14 -12.85 -0.75
N SER A 51 2.74 -12.80 0.45
CA SER A 51 2.08 -12.29 1.66
C SER A 51 1.65 -10.81 1.58
N HIS A 52 2.28 -10.03 0.70
CA HIS A 52 1.96 -8.61 0.46
C HIS A 52 1.42 -8.35 -0.94
N GLY A 53 1.17 -9.40 -1.73
CA GLY A 53 0.59 -9.29 -3.06
C GLY A 53 -0.94 -9.22 -3.05
N THR A 54 -1.55 -9.68 -4.14
CA THR A 54 -3.00 -9.63 -4.35
C THR A 54 -3.82 -10.47 -3.37
N ALA A 55 -3.19 -11.32 -2.54
CA ALA A 55 -3.86 -12.03 -1.46
C ALA A 55 -4.54 -11.09 -0.45
N GLY A 56 -4.00 -9.88 -0.24
CA GLY A 56 -4.58 -8.87 0.65
C GLY A 56 -5.74 -8.07 0.03
N LEU A 57 -5.96 -8.16 -1.28
CA LEU A 57 -6.87 -7.29 -2.02
C LEU A 57 -8.30 -7.33 -1.47
N LEU A 58 -8.83 -8.51 -1.13
CA LEU A 58 -10.18 -8.64 -0.59
C LEU A 58 -10.33 -7.88 0.74
N SER A 59 -9.33 -7.94 1.60
CA SER A 59 -9.36 -7.25 2.89
C SER A 59 -9.32 -5.73 2.68
N TYR A 60 -8.45 -5.25 1.80
CA TYR A 60 -8.38 -3.82 1.47
C TYR A 60 -9.69 -3.31 0.84
N ALA A 61 -10.26 -4.10 -0.08
CA ALA A 61 -11.54 -3.77 -0.71
C ALA A 61 -12.68 -3.64 0.30
N LYS A 62 -12.76 -4.54 1.29
CA LYS A 62 -13.75 -4.45 2.38
C LYS A 62 -13.55 -3.19 3.21
N LEU A 63 -12.31 -2.90 3.62
CA LEU A 63 -12.00 -1.74 4.44
C LEU A 63 -12.33 -0.41 3.75
N LEU A 64 -12.02 -0.30 2.46
CA LEU A 64 -12.37 0.86 1.63
C LEU A 64 -13.88 1.00 1.46
N ARG A 65 -14.56 -0.08 1.08
CA ARG A 65 -16.02 -0.11 0.92
C ARG A 65 -16.75 0.26 2.23
N ASP A 66 -16.25 -0.22 3.36
CA ASP A 66 -16.86 -0.01 4.67
C ASP A 66 -16.44 1.35 5.29
N GLY A 67 -15.66 2.18 4.57
CA GLY A 67 -15.26 3.52 5.00
C GLY A 67 -14.25 3.53 6.16
N GLN A 68 -13.58 2.41 6.42
CA GLN A 68 -12.61 2.28 7.53
C GLN A 68 -11.21 2.79 7.15
N VAL A 69 -10.98 3.04 5.86
CA VAL A 69 -9.71 3.52 5.31
C VAL A 69 -9.98 4.71 4.41
N ASN A 70 -9.12 5.73 4.54
CA ASN A 70 -9.17 6.89 3.66
C ASN A 70 -8.69 6.51 2.24
N PRO A 71 -9.54 6.63 1.21
CA PRO A 71 -9.15 6.29 -0.16
C PRO A 71 -8.19 7.32 -0.80
N ASP A 72 -8.10 8.53 -0.25
CA ASP A 72 -7.23 9.60 -0.74
C ASP A 72 -6.50 10.32 0.41
N PRO A 73 -5.53 9.63 1.05
CA PRO A 73 -4.82 10.16 2.21
C PRO A 73 -3.93 11.35 1.85
N GLN A 74 -3.97 12.38 2.69
CA GLN A 74 -3.08 13.54 2.64
C GLN A 74 -1.99 13.42 3.71
N VAL A 75 -0.85 12.87 3.31
CA VAL A 75 0.28 12.61 4.21
C VAL A 75 0.90 13.92 4.71
N ALA A 76 1.14 14.03 6.01
CA ALA A 76 1.74 15.23 6.63
C ALA A 76 2.74 14.90 7.75
N ILE A 77 3.83 15.68 7.85
CA ILE A 77 4.76 15.60 8.98
C ILE A 77 4.12 16.27 10.20
N VAL A 78 4.01 15.51 11.30
CA VAL A 78 3.44 15.98 12.57
C VAL A 78 4.53 16.56 13.47
N SER A 79 5.70 15.95 13.48
CA SER A 79 6.85 16.44 14.25
C SER A 79 8.16 15.89 13.69
N GLU A 80 9.24 16.63 13.85
CA GLU A 80 10.56 16.27 13.35
C GLU A 80 11.64 16.41 14.44
N THR A 81 12.67 15.60 14.30
CA THR A 81 13.94 15.66 15.04
C THR A 81 15.08 15.63 14.02
N PRO A 82 16.34 15.93 14.39
CA PRO A 82 17.45 15.93 13.43
C PRO A 82 17.68 14.59 12.68
N THR A 83 17.13 13.47 13.18
CA THR A 83 17.33 12.13 12.60
C THR A 83 16.05 11.34 12.36
N SER A 84 14.87 11.89 12.69
CA SER A 84 13.59 11.19 12.53
C SER A 84 12.41 12.14 12.36
N ALA A 85 11.38 11.69 11.64
CA ALA A 85 10.10 12.40 11.53
C ALA A 85 8.92 11.48 11.88
N LEU A 86 7.93 12.04 12.57
CA LEU A 86 6.61 11.47 12.79
C LEU A 86 5.70 11.97 11.67
N VAL A 87 5.07 11.04 10.96
CA VAL A 87 4.21 11.34 9.82
C VAL A 87 2.81 10.77 10.06
N ASP A 88 1.80 11.58 9.80
CA ASP A 88 0.40 11.16 9.77
C ASP A 88 0.10 10.59 8.38
N GLY A 89 -0.37 9.34 8.34
CA GLY A 89 -0.77 8.67 7.11
C GLY A 89 -2.24 8.90 6.73
N ASP A 90 -2.95 9.77 7.46
CA ASP A 90 -4.32 10.21 7.20
C ASP A 90 -5.30 9.04 7.00
N GLY A 91 -5.10 7.97 7.78
CA GLY A 91 -5.96 6.77 7.76
C GLY A 91 -5.94 5.98 6.44
N GLY A 92 -5.01 6.28 5.51
CA GLY A 92 -4.92 5.61 4.21
C GLY A 92 -4.32 4.21 4.26
N LEU A 93 -4.39 3.51 3.12
CA LEU A 93 -3.64 2.26 2.93
C LEU A 93 -2.14 2.59 2.94
N GLY A 94 -1.35 1.78 3.66
CA GLY A 94 0.11 1.97 3.76
C GLY A 94 0.83 2.06 2.40
N TYR A 95 0.27 1.46 1.35
CA TYR A 95 0.81 1.51 -0.02
C TYR A 95 0.85 2.92 -0.63
N PHE A 96 -0.18 3.74 -0.39
CA PHE A 96 -0.29 5.07 -1.01
C PHE A 96 0.68 6.08 -0.41
N ASN A 97 1.06 5.84 0.84
CA ASN A 97 1.85 6.79 1.59
C ASN A 97 3.36 6.56 1.42
N GLN A 98 3.79 5.37 0.97
CA GLN A 98 5.22 5.00 0.89
C GLN A 98 6.06 5.94 0.03
N ARG A 99 5.56 6.34 -1.15
CA ARG A 99 6.31 7.24 -2.03
C ARG A 99 6.40 8.64 -1.45
N GLN A 100 5.29 9.15 -0.94
CA GLN A 100 5.21 10.48 -0.35
C GLN A 100 6.09 10.58 0.91
N PHE A 101 6.16 9.53 1.72
CA PHE A 101 7.07 9.40 2.84
C PHE A 101 8.55 9.50 2.41
N ALA A 102 8.95 8.74 1.38
CA ALA A 102 10.33 8.76 0.89
C ALA A 102 10.74 10.15 0.35
N GLU A 103 9.81 10.89 -0.25
CA GLU A 103 10.06 12.26 -0.75
C GLU A 103 10.07 13.31 0.37
N LEU A 104 9.22 13.18 1.39
CA LEU A 104 9.09 14.14 2.48
C LEU A 104 10.31 14.16 3.42
N ALA A 105 10.97 13.03 3.59
CA ALA A 105 12.02 12.88 4.59
C ALA A 105 13.07 11.83 4.17
N PRO A 106 13.80 12.06 3.06
CA PRO A 106 14.67 11.06 2.44
C PRO A 106 15.85 10.63 3.33
N THR A 107 16.23 11.44 4.32
CA THR A 107 17.38 11.20 5.21
C THR A 107 16.98 10.85 6.64
N LEU A 108 15.69 10.80 6.95
CA LEU A 108 15.20 10.62 8.33
C LEU A 108 14.55 9.25 8.50
N VAL A 109 14.62 8.74 9.73
CA VAL A 109 13.82 7.57 10.12
C VAL A 109 12.36 8.00 10.24
N LEU A 110 11.46 7.30 9.53
CA LEU A 110 10.04 7.61 9.54
C LEU A 110 9.25 6.71 10.48
N ARG A 111 8.44 7.35 11.33
CA ARG A 111 7.35 6.70 12.04
C ARG A 111 6.04 7.17 11.44
N CYS A 112 5.30 6.26 10.83
CA CYS A 112 3.98 6.55 10.29
C CYS A 112 2.92 5.95 11.21
N PHE A 113 1.83 6.69 11.45
CA PHE A 113 0.60 6.10 11.97
C PHE A 113 -0.46 6.09 10.87
N ALA A 114 -0.93 4.89 10.51
CA ALA A 114 -2.02 4.70 9.55
C ALA A 114 -2.86 3.51 9.99
N MET A 115 -4.18 3.59 9.82
CA MET A 115 -5.13 2.55 10.23
C MET A 115 -4.99 2.11 11.72
N GLY A 116 -4.67 3.03 12.64
CA GLY A 116 -4.51 2.66 14.05
C GLY A 116 -3.20 1.92 14.38
N GLN A 117 -2.28 1.78 13.43
CA GLN A 117 -1.04 1.01 13.56
C GLN A 117 0.18 1.93 13.33
N VAL A 118 1.21 1.78 14.17
CA VAL A 118 2.52 2.43 13.94
C VAL A 118 3.32 1.55 12.97
N TRP A 119 3.60 2.07 11.78
CA TRP A 119 4.54 1.47 10.85
C TRP A 119 5.91 2.13 11.02
N GLN A 120 6.95 1.32 11.28
CA GLN A 120 8.34 1.76 11.17
C GLN A 120 8.84 1.38 9.78
N SER A 121 9.11 2.36 8.92
CA SER A 121 9.89 2.13 7.71
C SER A 121 11.32 2.56 7.98
N TRP A 122 12.25 1.61 7.83
CA TRP A 122 13.67 1.92 7.78
C TRP A 122 13.97 2.59 6.44
N VAL A 123 14.82 3.62 6.49
CA VAL A 123 15.37 4.42 5.37
C VAL A 123 15.21 3.71 4.03
N ALA A 124 14.44 4.33 3.13
CA ALA A 124 14.48 4.00 1.71
C ALA A 124 15.87 4.37 1.20
N CYS A 125 16.77 3.39 1.14
CA CYS A 125 17.89 3.44 0.19
C CYS A 125 17.36 3.15 -1.21
#